data_AF-A0A0K1JVT9-F1
#
_entry.id   AF-A0A0K1JVT9-F1
#
_cell.length_a   1.000
_cell.length_b   1.000
_cell.length_c   1.000
_cell.angle_alpha   90.00
_cell.angle_beta   90.00
_cell.angle_gamma   90.00
#
_symmetry.space_group_name_H-M   'P 1'
#
loop_
_entity.id
_entity.type
_entity.pdbx_description
1 polymer ?
#
loop_
_entity_poly.entity_id
_entity_poly.type
_entity_poly.pdbx_seq_one_letter_code
_entity_poly.pdbx_strand_id
1 'polypeptide(L)'
;METKDRIELFGDSLLIQFAVTGLTSNVSLIDVLKGATFSREGASISVCTQNLLVESKVETFPNEALATSALAGICTAMRRYARARRLQYVCRSTVLWLGLPVLLLMLMAILNLAVSRAQAETQQHPAVQAPTSHDIAESANGALSHPNPAELAQAMADGARTGNFSIKLSSGSKGALYIFADPTCGACRRLEREYAALAKDYTIHIFPVSVIGGDVSRSRLKRLFCADAGKRMAYWKTLASGRDIDALDCAQGAAAVDGNNQVFNAMHLEYTPTIITARGNLIPETLPNTAAAIRQWVSLHDTAPAR
;
A
#
# COMPACT_ATOMS: atom_id res chain seq x y z
N MET A 1 -4.06 9.26 -37.51
CA MET A 1 -3.36 9.31 -36.21
C MET A 1 -2.10 10.14 -36.45
N GLU A 2 -2.00 11.31 -35.82
CA GLU A 2 -0.94 12.28 -36.13
C GLU A 2 0.40 11.79 -35.55
N THR A 3 1.34 11.45 -36.44
CA THR A 3 2.69 11.01 -36.07
C THR A 3 3.47 12.23 -35.59
N LYS A 4 3.76 12.32 -34.30
CA LYS A 4 4.51 13.42 -33.69
C LYS A 4 5.49 12.89 -32.66
N ASP A 5 6.56 13.64 -32.44
CA ASP A 5 7.47 13.38 -31.33
C ASP A 5 6.75 13.60 -30.00
N ARG A 6 6.98 12.71 -29.04
CA ARG A 6 6.36 12.73 -27.71
C ARG A 6 7.43 12.61 -26.64
N ILE A 7 7.41 13.58 -25.73
CA ILE A 7 8.20 13.57 -24.50
C ILE A 7 7.22 13.91 -23.38
N GLU A 8 6.63 12.87 -22.81
CA GLU A 8 5.51 12.99 -21.88
C GLU A 8 5.82 12.29 -20.56
N LEU A 9 5.33 12.86 -19.47
CA LEU A 9 5.43 12.25 -18.15
C LEU A 9 4.28 11.29 -17.96
N PHE A 10 4.59 10.07 -17.57
CA PHE A 10 3.64 9.03 -17.23
C PHE A 10 3.93 8.54 -15.82
N GLY A 11 3.25 9.12 -14.83
CA GLY A 11 3.53 8.90 -13.42
C GLY A 11 4.97 9.31 -13.06
N ASP A 12 5.76 8.34 -12.63
CA ASP A 12 7.19 8.49 -12.30
C ASP A 12 8.14 8.10 -13.45
N SER A 13 7.60 7.91 -14.65
CA SER A 13 8.38 7.58 -15.85
C SER A 13 8.27 8.66 -16.92
N LEU A 14 9.30 8.79 -17.74
CA LEU A 14 9.34 9.65 -18.92
C LEU A 14 9.20 8.78 -20.16
N LEU A 15 8.08 8.96 -20.89
CA LEU A 15 7.87 8.37 -22.20
C LEU A 15 8.54 9.25 -23.25
N ILE A 16 9.47 8.66 -24.00
CA ILE A 16 10.20 9.33 -25.07
C ILE A 16 9.96 8.55 -26.36
N GLN A 17 9.46 9.26 -27.37
CA GLN A 17 9.29 8.74 -28.73
C GLN A 17 9.60 9.86 -29.73
N PHE A 18 10.58 9.63 -30.60
CA PHE A 18 10.91 10.56 -31.68
C PHE A 18 10.41 9.98 -33.01
N ALA A 19 9.09 9.96 -33.20
CA ALA A 19 8.46 9.33 -34.36
C ALA A 19 8.65 10.10 -35.68
N VAL A 20 9.04 11.38 -35.62
CA VAL A 20 9.26 12.24 -36.80
C VAL A 20 10.74 12.58 -36.94
N THR A 21 11.42 12.90 -35.84
CA THR A 21 12.82 13.33 -35.88
C THR A 21 13.83 12.21 -35.69
N GLY A 22 13.41 11.06 -35.14
CA GLY A 22 14.26 9.90 -34.90
C GLY A 22 14.35 8.96 -36.11
N LEU A 23 15.50 8.31 -36.29
CA LEU A 23 15.72 7.35 -37.37
C LEU A 23 15.22 5.96 -37.03
N THR A 24 15.30 5.57 -35.76
CA THR A 24 14.91 4.23 -35.30
C THR A 24 13.46 4.18 -34.84
N SER A 25 12.83 5.34 -34.60
CA SER A 25 11.45 5.45 -34.09
C SER A 25 11.24 4.67 -32.80
N ASN A 26 12.27 4.62 -31.96
CA ASN A 26 12.22 3.88 -30.70
C ASN A 26 11.23 4.55 -29.73
N VAL A 27 10.57 3.71 -28.94
CA VAL A 27 9.75 4.14 -27.81
C VAL A 27 10.42 3.70 -26.53
N SER A 28 10.88 4.66 -25.73
CA SER A 28 11.56 4.40 -24.47
C SER A 28 10.70 4.89 -23.31
N LEU A 29 10.50 4.04 -22.30
CA LEU A 29 9.87 4.42 -21.04
C LEU A 29 10.93 4.37 -19.93
N ILE A 30 11.30 5.53 -19.40
CA ILE A 30 12.46 5.69 -18.52
C ILE A 30 11.98 6.09 -17.12
N ASP A 31 12.25 5.24 -16.13
CA ASP A 31 11.97 5.53 -14.72
C ASP A 31 12.89 6.65 -14.22
N VAL A 32 12.33 7.83 -13.99
CA VAL A 32 13.07 9.03 -13.57
C VAL A 32 13.19 9.14 -12.06
N LEU A 33 12.42 8.36 -11.28
CA LEU A 33 12.49 8.33 -9.82
C LEU A 33 13.82 7.75 -9.34
N LYS A 34 14.32 6.72 -10.03
CA LYS A 34 15.59 6.06 -9.71
C LYS A 34 16.83 6.81 -10.23
N GLY A 35 16.64 7.98 -10.82
CA GLY A 35 17.72 8.73 -11.46
C GLY A 35 18.05 8.22 -12.87
N ALA A 36 18.06 9.15 -13.81
CA ALA A 36 18.40 8.90 -15.21
C ALA A 36 19.35 10.01 -15.70
N THR A 37 20.43 9.61 -16.35
CA THR A 37 21.39 10.51 -17.00
C THR A 37 21.28 10.31 -18.50
N PHE A 38 20.98 11.38 -19.22
CA PHE A 38 20.95 11.39 -20.67
C PHE A 38 22.25 11.98 -21.20
N SER A 39 22.90 11.25 -22.07
CA SER A 39 24.14 11.61 -22.76
C SER A 39 23.84 11.76 -24.26
N ARG A 40 24.54 12.67 -24.92
CA ARG A 40 24.55 12.78 -26.37
C ARG A 40 25.95 12.54 -26.87
N GLU A 41 26.07 11.64 -27.83
CA GLU A 41 27.31 11.38 -28.57
C GLU A 41 27.02 11.58 -30.06
N GLY A 42 27.52 12.69 -30.62
CA GLY A 42 27.20 13.12 -31.98
C GLY A 42 25.69 13.23 -32.20
N ALA A 43 25.17 12.48 -33.18
CA ALA A 43 23.75 12.45 -33.52
C ALA A 43 22.97 11.35 -32.77
N SER A 44 23.53 10.73 -31.73
CA SER A 44 22.83 9.73 -30.91
C SER A 44 22.61 10.22 -29.49
N ILE A 45 21.45 9.88 -28.93
CA ILE A 45 21.14 10.07 -27.51
C ILE A 45 21.09 8.71 -26.85
N SER A 46 21.67 8.63 -25.66
CA SER A 46 21.69 7.46 -24.81
C SER A 46 21.25 7.81 -23.40
N VAL A 47 20.86 6.79 -22.63
CA VAL A 47 20.44 6.92 -21.24
C VAL A 47 21.14 5.87 -20.37
N CYS A 48 21.58 6.32 -19.21
CA CYS A 48 22.03 5.48 -18.11
C CYS A 48 21.08 5.67 -16.91
N THR A 49 20.60 4.57 -16.33
CA THR A 49 19.76 4.58 -15.12
C THR A 49 20.39 3.68 -14.08
N GLN A 50 20.06 3.83 -12.79
CA GLN A 50 20.64 3.00 -11.73
C GLN A 50 20.42 1.48 -11.93
N ASN A 51 19.38 1.08 -12.67
CA ASN A 51 19.08 -0.31 -12.96
C ASN A 51 19.74 -0.82 -14.25
N LEU A 52 20.34 0.06 -15.06
CA LEU A 52 21.04 -0.30 -16.28
C LEU A 52 22.55 -0.36 -15.98
N LEU A 53 23.12 -1.56 -16.05
CA LEU A 53 24.58 -1.76 -15.99
C LEU A 53 25.30 -1.27 -17.26
N VAL A 54 24.55 -1.03 -18.34
CA VAL A 54 25.06 -0.63 -19.66
C VAL A 54 24.22 0.52 -20.20
N GLU A 55 24.88 1.51 -20.80
CA GLU A 55 24.25 2.63 -21.49
C GLU A 55 23.32 2.13 -22.61
N SER A 56 22.05 2.54 -22.58
CA SER A 56 21.07 2.15 -23.59
C SER A 56 20.83 3.30 -24.55
N LYS A 57 20.88 3.00 -25.85
CA LYS A 57 20.63 3.98 -26.90
C LYS A 57 19.16 4.32 -26.96
N VAL A 58 18.82 5.60 -26.77
CA VAL A 58 17.45 6.12 -26.84
C VAL A 58 17.03 6.27 -28.29
N GLU A 59 17.81 7.01 -29.09
CA GLU A 59 17.50 7.29 -30.50
C GLU A 59 18.75 7.76 -31.25
N THR A 60 18.74 7.60 -32.58
CA THR A 60 19.71 8.22 -33.49
C THR A 60 19.00 9.18 -34.42
N PHE A 61 19.59 10.35 -34.63
CA PHE A 61 19.01 11.43 -35.41
C PHE A 61 19.76 11.60 -36.74
N PRO A 62 19.11 12.16 -37.77
CA PRO A 62 19.76 12.45 -39.06
C PRO A 62 20.97 13.38 -38.95
N ASN A 63 21.00 14.27 -37.96
CA ASN A 63 22.08 15.23 -37.74
C ASN A 63 22.16 15.65 -36.26
N GLU A 64 23.27 16.29 -35.89
CA GLU A 64 23.52 16.72 -34.51
C GLU A 64 22.58 17.85 -34.05
N ALA A 65 22.06 18.68 -34.95
CA ALA A 65 21.14 19.76 -34.60
C ALA A 65 19.79 19.22 -34.09
N LEU A 66 19.28 18.15 -34.72
CA LEU A 66 18.09 17.45 -34.26
C LEU A 66 18.35 16.73 -32.93
N ALA A 67 19.49 16.04 -32.78
CA ALA A 67 19.86 15.42 -31.50
C ALA A 67 19.98 16.45 -30.36
N THR A 68 20.51 17.64 -30.65
CA THR A 68 20.62 18.74 -29.67
C THR A 68 19.24 19.27 -29.27
N SER A 69 18.36 19.47 -30.24
CA SER A 69 16.99 19.94 -29.99
C SER A 69 16.17 18.90 -29.21
N ALA A 70 16.33 17.62 -29.55
CA ALA A 70 15.72 16.50 -28.85
C ALA A 70 16.19 16.42 -27.39
N LEU A 71 17.49 16.52 -27.13
CA LEU A 71 18.03 16.54 -25.77
C LEU A 71 17.52 17.75 -24.96
N ALA A 72 17.40 18.92 -25.58
CA ALA A 72 16.82 20.10 -24.95
C ALA A 72 15.34 19.88 -24.56
N GLY A 73 14.58 19.19 -25.40
CA GLY A 73 13.21 18.75 -25.11
C GLY A 73 13.15 17.82 -23.88
N ILE A 74 14.03 16.83 -23.82
CA ILE A 74 14.17 15.91 -22.66
C ILE A 74 14.50 16.69 -21.39
N CYS A 75 15.47 17.61 -21.45
CA CYS A 75 15.86 18.45 -20.32
C CYS A 75 14.70 19.32 -19.82
N THR A 76 13.91 19.87 -20.74
CA THR A 76 12.74 20.69 -20.40
C THR A 76 11.66 19.86 -19.71
N ALA A 77 11.39 18.65 -20.21
CA ALA A 77 10.45 17.72 -19.59
C ALA A 77 10.91 17.30 -18.18
N MET A 78 12.20 16.99 -18.00
CA MET A 78 12.80 16.67 -16.70
C MET A 78 12.72 17.83 -15.71
N ARG A 79 12.99 19.07 -16.14
CA ARG A 79 12.84 20.25 -15.29
C ARG A 79 11.38 20.49 -14.89
N ARG A 80 10.44 20.28 -15.82
CA ARG A 80 9.00 20.39 -15.53
C ARG A 80 8.57 19.35 -14.49
N TYR A 81 9.05 18.11 -14.61
CA TYR A 81 8.83 17.05 -13.62
C TYR A 81 9.36 17.43 -12.24
N ALA A 82 10.63 17.84 -12.15
CA ALA A 82 11.24 18.24 -10.89
C ALA A 82 10.50 19.40 -10.21
N ARG A 83 10.04 20.39 -10.99
CA ARG A 83 9.23 21.50 -10.48
C ARG A 83 7.85 21.04 -9.98
N ALA A 84 7.13 20.24 -10.75
CA ALA A 84 5.82 19.72 -10.37
C ALA A 84 5.90 18.91 -9.07
N ARG A 85 6.90 18.03 -8.97
CA ARG A 85 7.14 17.22 -7.79
C ARG A 85 7.53 18.05 -6.57
N ARG A 86 8.40 19.06 -6.73
CA ARG A 86 8.72 20.01 -5.65
C ARG A 86 7.49 20.77 -5.18
N LEU A 87 6.64 21.23 -6.10
CA LEU A 87 5.39 21.92 -5.76
C LEU A 87 4.44 20.99 -4.99
N GLN A 88 4.30 19.74 -5.43
CA GLN A 88 3.47 18.75 -4.75
C GLN A 88 3.96 18.49 -3.31
N TYR A 89 5.28 18.37 -3.10
CA TYR A 89 5.84 18.24 -1.76
C TYR A 89 5.61 19.48 -0.90
N VAL A 90 5.82 20.68 -1.46
CA VAL A 90 5.57 21.94 -0.75
C VAL A 90 4.10 22.08 -0.38
N CYS A 91 3.16 21.84 -1.30
CA CYS A 91 1.72 21.89 -1.02
C CYS A 91 1.28 20.86 0.03
N ARG A 92 1.75 19.60 -0.07
CA ARG A 92 1.42 18.59 0.96
C ARG A 92 1.98 19.00 2.33
N SER A 93 3.20 19.51 2.36
CA SER A 93 3.84 19.97 3.59
C SER A 93 3.13 21.19 4.19
N THR A 94 2.81 22.21 3.41
CA THR A 94 2.12 23.41 3.90
C THR A 94 0.70 23.11 4.37
N VAL A 95 -0.03 22.23 3.68
CA VAL A 95 -1.36 21.80 4.13
C VAL A 95 -1.28 21.07 5.47
N LEU A 96 -0.32 20.16 5.65
CA LEU A 96 -0.15 19.41 6.88
C LEU A 96 0.35 20.27 8.05
N TRP A 97 1.30 21.17 7.80
CA TRP A 97 1.98 21.93 8.86
C TRP A 97 1.37 23.31 9.18
N LEU A 98 0.63 23.92 8.24
CA LEU A 98 0.00 25.23 8.45
C LEU A 98 -1.53 25.15 8.34
N GLY A 99 -2.06 24.42 7.36
CA GLY A 99 -3.50 24.31 7.15
C GLY A 99 -4.22 23.59 8.29
N LEU A 100 -3.76 22.39 8.65
CA LEU A 100 -4.38 21.56 9.68
C LEU A 100 -4.35 22.21 11.07
N PRO A 101 -3.24 22.80 11.55
CA PRO A 101 -3.21 23.44 12.87
C PRO A 101 -4.06 24.71 12.94
N VAL A 102 -4.08 25.52 11.88
CA VAL A 102 -4.94 26.72 11.82
C VAL A 102 -6.42 26.34 11.81
N LEU A 103 -6.79 25.31 11.04
CA LEU A 103 -8.16 24.79 11.04
C LEU A 103 -8.58 24.28 12.43
N LEU A 104 -7.68 23.58 13.13
CA LEU A 104 -7.93 23.07 14.48
C LEU A 104 -8.05 24.21 15.50
N LEU A 105 -7.21 25.24 15.42
CA LEU A 105 -7.32 26.45 16.25
C LEU A 105 -8.63 27.20 15.99
N MET A 106 -9.04 27.33 14.72
CA MET A 106 -10.32 27.94 14.36
C MET A 106 -11.50 27.13 14.92
N LEU A 107 -11.47 25.80 14.81
CA LEU A 107 -12.50 24.92 15.37
C LEU A 107 -12.60 25.06 16.90
N MET A 108 -11.44 25.09 17.59
CA MET A 108 -11.37 25.31 19.04
C MET A 108 -11.93 26.69 19.44
N ALA A 109 -11.63 27.74 18.68
CA ALA A 109 -12.17 29.07 18.93
C ALA A 109 -13.70 29.12 18.76
N ILE A 110 -14.23 28.44 17.74
CA ILE A 110 -15.68 28.32 17.52
C ILE A 110 -16.34 27.53 18.67
N LEU A 111 -15.74 26.42 19.11
CA LEU A 111 -16.22 25.67 20.27
C LEU A 111 -16.23 26.54 21.54
N ASN A 112 -15.14 27.26 21.83
CA ASN A 112 -15.04 28.15 22.98
C ASN A 112 -16.10 29.28 22.94
N LEU A 113 -16.39 29.82 21.76
CA LEU A 113 -17.43 30.83 21.59
C LEU A 113 -18.84 30.26 21.81
N ALA A 114 -19.09 29.02 21.37
CA ALA A 114 -20.35 28.33 21.59
C ALA A 114 -20.56 27.98 23.08
N VAL A 115 -19.53 27.50 23.78
CA VAL A 115 -19.57 27.21 25.22
C VAL A 115 -19.80 28.49 26.03
N SER A 116 -19.10 29.57 25.70
CA SER A 116 -19.30 30.88 26.35
C SER A 116 -20.74 31.40 26.18
N ARG A 117 -21.37 31.16 25.02
CA ARG A 117 -22.79 31.51 24.78
C ARG A 117 -23.74 30.62 25.58
N ALA A 118 -23.48 29.32 25.65
CA ALA A 118 -24.29 28.39 26.43
C ALA A 118 -24.25 28.71 27.94
N GLN A 119 -23.09 29.14 28.46
CA GLN A 119 -22.96 29.57 29.86
C GLN A 119 -23.67 30.90 30.17
N ALA A 120 -23.81 31.79 29.17
CA ALA A 120 -24.53 33.06 29.33
C ALA A 120 -26.06 32.87 29.44
N GLU A 121 -26.62 31.79 28.90
CA GLU A 121 -28.05 31.50 28.97
C GLU A 121 -28.50 30.81 30.27
N THR A 122 -27.58 30.34 31.13
CA THR A 122 -27.94 29.55 32.33
C THR A 122 -28.15 30.36 33.61
N GLN A 123 -28.11 31.69 33.58
CA GLN A 123 -28.15 32.53 34.80
C GLN A 123 -29.48 33.22 35.11
N GLN A 124 -30.63 32.60 34.77
CA GLN A 124 -31.94 33.14 35.16
C GLN A 124 -32.90 32.10 35.79
N HIS A 125 -32.74 31.92 37.11
CA HIS A 125 -33.73 31.52 38.15
C HIS A 125 -34.35 30.09 38.14
N PRO A 126 -34.99 29.63 39.24
CA PRO A 126 -34.43 29.22 40.54
C PRO A 126 -34.70 27.73 40.85
N ALA A 127 -34.06 27.24 41.92
CA ALA A 127 -34.08 25.86 42.40
C ALA A 127 -35.46 25.22 42.65
N VAL A 128 -35.72 24.04 42.05
CA VAL A 128 -36.62 23.00 42.58
C VAL A 128 -36.14 21.60 42.16
N GLN A 129 -35.78 20.81 43.17
CA GLN A 129 -35.86 19.36 43.42
C GLN A 129 -35.88 18.33 42.26
N ALA A 130 -35.06 17.28 42.45
CA ALA A 130 -35.09 15.97 41.77
C ALA A 130 -36.40 15.18 42.08
N PRO A 131 -36.81 14.16 41.30
CA PRO A 131 -36.10 12.86 41.26
C PRO A 131 -36.22 12.01 39.96
N THR A 132 -35.61 10.81 40.04
CA THR A 132 -35.85 9.54 39.30
C THR A 132 -35.23 9.28 37.92
N SER A 133 -34.21 8.40 37.97
CA SER A 133 -33.89 7.23 37.12
C SER A 133 -34.63 6.99 35.79
N HIS A 134 -33.87 6.90 34.69
CA HIS A 134 -33.84 5.74 33.78
C HIS A 134 -32.69 5.87 32.74
N ASP A 135 -31.87 4.83 32.69
CA ASP A 135 -31.23 4.16 31.55
C ASP A 135 -30.65 4.90 30.32
N ILE A 136 -29.41 4.47 30.03
CA ILE A 136 -28.68 4.40 28.73
C ILE A 136 -28.17 5.72 28.15
N ALA A 137 -26.87 5.98 28.36
CA ALA A 137 -25.88 6.16 27.28
C ALA A 137 -24.54 6.66 27.84
N GLU A 138 -23.47 5.87 27.70
CA GLU A 138 -22.09 6.38 27.64
C GLU A 138 -21.21 5.26 27.05
N SER A 139 -21.02 5.13 25.74
CA SER A 139 -20.28 6.05 24.87
C SER A 139 -19.13 6.76 25.56
N ALA A 140 -18.27 6.00 26.24
CA ALA A 140 -16.96 6.47 26.64
C ALA A 140 -15.96 6.20 25.52
N ASN A 141 -15.54 7.28 24.85
CA ASN A 141 -14.29 7.38 24.12
C ASN A 141 -13.15 6.75 24.94
N GLY A 142 -12.64 5.60 24.48
CA GLY A 142 -11.43 4.97 24.99
C GLY A 142 -10.34 5.08 23.94
N ALA A 143 -9.22 5.71 24.32
CA ALA A 143 -8.02 5.86 23.51
C ALA A 143 -7.58 4.54 22.84
N LEU A 144 -7.23 4.64 21.55
CA LEU A 144 -6.74 3.56 20.69
C LEU A 144 -5.50 2.90 21.31
N SER A 145 -5.76 1.83 22.06
CA SER A 145 -4.77 0.88 22.54
C SER A 145 -4.60 -0.19 21.47
N HIS A 146 -3.39 -0.74 21.32
CA HIS A 146 -3.15 -1.86 20.42
C HIS A 146 -4.20 -2.96 20.67
N PRO A 147 -4.76 -3.59 19.63
CA PRO A 147 -5.80 -4.60 19.82
C PRO A 147 -5.27 -5.69 20.76
N ASN A 148 -6.08 -6.06 21.76
CA ASN A 148 -5.78 -7.17 22.66
C ASN A 148 -5.47 -8.42 21.81
N PRO A 149 -4.38 -9.17 22.06
CA PRO A 149 -4.05 -10.37 21.29
C PRO A 149 -5.22 -11.35 21.15
N ALA A 150 -6.04 -11.53 22.20
CA ALA A 150 -7.21 -12.40 22.12
C ALA A 150 -8.28 -11.91 21.12
N GLU A 151 -8.55 -10.61 21.09
CA GLU A 151 -9.50 -9.99 20.16
C GLU A 151 -8.96 -10.06 18.72
N LEU A 152 -7.66 -9.80 18.56
CA LEU A 152 -6.98 -9.91 17.27
C LEU A 152 -7.04 -11.36 16.75
N ALA A 153 -6.78 -12.34 17.61
CA ALA A 153 -6.88 -13.76 17.27
C ALA A 153 -8.28 -14.14 16.77
N GLN A 154 -9.31 -13.69 17.49
CA GLN A 154 -10.69 -13.97 17.15
C GLN A 154 -11.09 -13.32 15.81
N ALA A 155 -10.75 -12.04 15.62
CA ALA A 155 -11.02 -11.34 14.37
C ALA A 155 -10.37 -12.04 13.16
N MET A 156 -9.14 -12.52 13.32
CA MET A 156 -8.45 -13.27 12.27
C MET A 156 -9.10 -14.63 11.99
N ALA A 157 -9.48 -15.36 13.04
CA ALA A 157 -10.16 -16.64 12.91
C ALA A 157 -11.52 -16.49 12.19
N ASP A 158 -12.27 -15.45 12.54
CA ASP A 158 -13.57 -15.15 11.91
C ASP A 158 -13.39 -14.75 10.45
N GLY A 159 -12.47 -13.83 10.15
CA GLY A 159 -12.15 -13.45 8.77
C GLY A 159 -11.71 -14.64 7.92
N ALA A 160 -10.88 -15.53 8.49
CA ALA A 160 -10.42 -16.74 7.84
C ALA A 160 -11.57 -17.73 7.57
N ARG A 161 -12.48 -17.92 8.53
CA ARG A 161 -13.62 -18.84 8.46
C ARG A 161 -14.63 -18.46 7.39
N THR A 162 -14.87 -17.16 7.16
CA THR A 162 -15.78 -16.73 6.09
C THR A 162 -15.27 -17.07 4.68
N GLY A 163 -13.95 -17.22 4.52
CA GLY A 163 -13.32 -17.43 3.21
C GLY A 163 -13.45 -16.24 2.25
N ASN A 164 -14.09 -15.13 2.64
CA ASN A 164 -14.33 -13.98 1.77
C ASN A 164 -13.14 -13.02 1.71
N PHE A 165 -12.35 -12.99 2.78
CA PHE A 165 -11.26 -12.03 2.98
C PHE A 165 -9.87 -12.67 2.95
N SER A 166 -9.82 -14.00 2.99
CA SER A 166 -8.55 -14.74 3.07
C SER A 166 -8.42 -15.81 1.99
N ILE A 167 -7.18 -16.21 1.78
CA ILE A 167 -6.77 -17.31 0.92
C ILE A 167 -6.12 -18.36 1.81
N LYS A 168 -6.76 -19.52 1.94
CA LYS A 168 -6.20 -20.65 2.66
C LYS A 168 -5.19 -21.38 1.76
N LEU A 169 -3.93 -21.46 2.17
CA LEU A 169 -2.86 -22.13 1.41
C LEU A 169 -2.57 -23.55 1.88
N SER A 170 -2.80 -23.85 3.15
CA SER A 170 -2.45 -25.14 3.76
C SER A 170 -3.41 -25.51 4.89
N SER A 171 -3.30 -26.74 5.38
CA SER A 171 -3.92 -27.18 6.64
C SER A 171 -2.87 -27.92 7.46
N GLY A 172 -2.44 -27.31 8.56
CA GLY A 172 -1.43 -27.86 9.47
C GLY A 172 -1.97 -27.97 10.90
N SER A 173 -1.36 -28.85 11.70
CA SER A 173 -1.85 -29.21 13.04
C SER A 173 -1.36 -28.31 14.17
N LYS A 174 -0.34 -27.46 13.94
CA LYS A 174 0.25 -26.58 14.97
C LYS A 174 -0.45 -25.23 15.10
N GLY A 175 -1.63 -25.08 14.51
CA GLY A 175 -2.42 -23.84 14.53
C GLY A 175 -2.35 -23.04 13.23
N ALA A 176 -3.02 -21.89 13.23
CA ALA A 176 -3.09 -20.99 12.09
C ALA A 176 -2.01 -19.90 12.14
N LEU A 177 -1.55 -19.50 10.96
CA LEU A 177 -0.80 -18.26 10.74
C LEU A 177 -1.63 -17.37 9.81
N TYR A 178 -1.94 -16.17 10.26
CA TYR A 178 -2.68 -15.17 9.51
C TYR A 178 -1.68 -14.13 8.99
N ILE A 179 -1.63 -13.95 7.67
CA ILE A 179 -0.55 -13.21 7.02
C ILE A 179 -1.13 -12.09 6.17
N PHE A 180 -0.90 -10.85 6.58
CA PHE A 180 -1.20 -9.68 5.74
C PHE A 180 -0.05 -9.47 4.76
N ALA A 181 -0.32 -9.63 3.47
CA ALA A 181 0.71 -9.58 2.43
C ALA A 181 0.24 -8.82 1.19
N ASP A 182 1.15 -8.05 0.61
CA ASP A 182 0.95 -7.37 -0.67
C ASP A 182 1.75 -8.10 -1.77
N PRO A 183 1.14 -8.45 -2.93
CA PRO A 183 1.82 -9.21 -3.99
C PRO A 183 3.00 -8.46 -4.65
N THR A 184 3.03 -7.13 -4.54
CA THR A 184 4.12 -6.30 -5.08
C THR A 184 5.25 -6.08 -4.07
N CYS A 185 5.03 -6.38 -2.79
CA CYS A 185 6.01 -6.21 -1.72
C CYS A 185 7.16 -7.21 -1.85
N GLY A 186 8.40 -6.70 -1.89
CA GLY A 186 9.60 -7.52 -2.02
C GLY A 186 9.79 -8.50 -0.86
N ALA A 187 9.49 -8.11 0.37
CA ALA A 187 9.55 -8.99 1.55
C ALA A 187 8.47 -10.08 1.50
N CYS A 188 7.25 -9.74 1.10
CA CYS A 188 6.17 -10.72 0.91
C CYS A 188 6.55 -11.79 -0.12
N ARG A 189 7.15 -11.39 -1.24
CA ARG A 189 7.63 -12.33 -2.27
C ARG A 189 8.78 -13.24 -1.78
N ARG A 190 9.56 -12.80 -0.79
CA ARG A 190 10.55 -13.66 -0.14
C ARG A 190 9.87 -14.70 0.74
N LEU A 191 8.94 -14.26 1.58
CA LEU A 191 8.15 -15.14 2.46
C LEU A 191 7.31 -16.16 1.67
N GLU A 192 6.81 -15.81 0.48
CA GLU A 192 6.07 -16.71 -0.42
C GLU A 192 6.80 -18.05 -0.65
N ARG A 193 8.13 -18.02 -0.77
CA ARG A 193 8.94 -19.23 -0.99
C ARG A 193 9.03 -20.13 0.23
N GLU A 194 8.79 -19.59 1.41
CA GLU A 194 8.84 -20.28 2.69
C GLU A 194 7.53 -20.98 3.04
N TYR A 195 6.42 -20.62 2.39
CA TYR A 195 5.10 -21.18 2.69
C TYR A 195 5.05 -22.71 2.53
N ALA A 196 5.75 -23.27 1.53
CA ALA A 196 5.80 -24.73 1.38
C ALA A 196 6.44 -25.43 2.58
N ALA A 197 7.43 -24.80 3.22
CA ALA A 197 8.02 -25.31 4.45
C ALA A 197 7.06 -25.13 5.64
N LEU A 198 6.52 -23.93 5.84
CA LEU A 198 5.59 -23.63 6.93
C LEU A 198 4.28 -24.45 6.87
N ALA A 199 3.80 -24.77 5.66
CA ALA A 199 2.59 -25.54 5.41
C ALA A 199 2.64 -26.97 5.97
N LYS A 200 3.83 -27.50 6.26
CA LYS A 200 4.00 -28.80 6.94
C LYS A 200 3.50 -28.79 8.38
N ASP A 201 3.49 -27.62 9.00
CA ASP A 201 3.22 -27.43 10.42
C ASP A 201 1.92 -26.65 10.64
N TYR A 202 1.70 -25.60 9.85
CA TYR A 202 0.68 -24.58 10.11
C TYR A 202 -0.39 -24.50 9.01
N THR A 203 -1.59 -24.09 9.42
CA THR A 203 -2.66 -23.65 8.52
C THR A 203 -2.40 -22.20 8.14
N ILE A 204 -2.05 -21.93 6.88
CA ILE A 204 -1.70 -20.58 6.42
C ILE A 204 -2.92 -19.93 5.79
N HIS A 205 -3.30 -18.76 6.32
CA HIS A 205 -4.30 -17.87 5.76
C HIS A 205 -3.65 -16.56 5.37
N ILE A 206 -3.72 -16.22 4.08
CA ILE A 206 -3.26 -14.92 3.60
C ILE A 206 -4.44 -13.97 3.56
N PHE A 207 -4.27 -12.77 4.08
CA PHE A 207 -5.14 -11.62 3.92
C PHE A 207 -4.44 -10.62 2.98
N PRO A 208 -4.70 -10.71 1.66
CA PRO A 208 -4.10 -9.81 0.70
C PRO A 208 -4.45 -8.36 0.98
N VAL A 209 -3.44 -7.51 1.01
CA VAL A 209 -3.56 -6.04 1.14
C VAL A 209 -2.90 -5.35 -0.04
N SER A 210 -3.25 -4.08 -0.25
CA SER A 210 -2.68 -3.25 -1.31
C SER A 210 -1.93 -2.02 -0.75
N VAL A 211 -1.46 -2.10 0.49
CA VAL A 211 -0.82 -0.96 1.20
C VAL A 211 0.57 -0.61 0.65
N ILE A 212 1.21 -1.50 -0.10
CA ILE A 212 2.51 -1.24 -0.75
C ILE A 212 2.32 -0.89 -2.22
N GLY A 213 1.60 -1.72 -2.97
CA GLY A 213 1.43 -1.56 -4.41
C GLY A 213 0.28 -0.65 -4.83
N GLY A 214 -0.50 -0.12 -3.87
CA GLY A 214 -1.63 0.76 -4.12
C GLY A 214 -2.59 0.20 -5.16
N ASP A 215 -2.92 0.99 -6.17
CA ASP A 215 -3.85 0.60 -7.24
C ASP A 215 -3.36 -0.60 -8.07
N VAL A 216 -2.03 -0.80 -8.20
CA VAL A 216 -1.47 -1.95 -8.92
C VAL A 216 -1.81 -3.24 -8.18
N SER A 217 -1.59 -3.29 -6.87
CA SER A 217 -1.96 -4.46 -6.07
C SER A 217 -3.48 -4.60 -5.98
N ARG A 218 -4.19 -3.50 -5.73
CA ARG A 218 -5.65 -3.52 -5.58
C ARG A 218 -6.34 -4.04 -6.84
N SER A 219 -5.90 -3.60 -8.02
CA SER A 219 -6.49 -4.02 -9.30
C SER A 219 -6.31 -5.52 -9.58
N ARG A 220 -5.18 -6.11 -9.16
CA ARG A 220 -4.91 -7.54 -9.27
C ARG A 220 -5.69 -8.36 -8.25
N LEU A 221 -5.72 -7.88 -7.00
CA LEU A 221 -6.37 -8.57 -5.90
C LEU A 221 -7.89 -8.61 -6.02
N LYS A 222 -8.53 -7.56 -6.58
CA LYS A 222 -9.97 -7.62 -6.84
C LYS A 222 -10.37 -8.73 -7.80
N ARG A 223 -9.55 -9.04 -8.83
CA ARG A 223 -9.84 -10.16 -9.74
C ARG A 223 -9.66 -11.50 -9.04
N LEU A 224 -8.62 -11.60 -8.21
CA LEU A 224 -8.38 -12.78 -7.40
C LEU A 224 -9.58 -13.11 -6.52
N PHE A 225 -10.11 -12.13 -5.79
CA PHE A 225 -11.26 -12.36 -4.93
C PHE A 225 -12.57 -12.55 -5.69
N CYS A 226 -12.66 -12.01 -6.91
CA CYS A 226 -13.80 -12.27 -7.78
C CYS A 226 -13.87 -13.73 -8.26
N ALA A 227 -12.73 -14.40 -8.39
CA ALA A 227 -12.68 -15.79 -8.77
C ALA A 227 -13.20 -16.74 -7.68
N ASP A 228 -13.60 -17.93 -8.13
CA ASP A 228 -13.99 -19.05 -7.27
C ASP A 228 -12.94 -19.31 -6.18
N ALA A 229 -13.39 -19.60 -4.96
CA ALA A 229 -12.52 -19.83 -3.81
C ALA A 229 -11.42 -20.88 -4.08
N GLY A 230 -11.73 -21.94 -4.83
CA GLY A 230 -10.77 -22.99 -5.20
C GLY A 230 -9.63 -22.54 -6.12
N LYS A 231 -9.79 -21.42 -6.86
CA LYS A 231 -8.76 -20.87 -7.76
C LYS A 231 -7.85 -19.87 -7.07
N ARG A 232 -8.28 -19.28 -5.95
CA ARG A 232 -7.61 -18.16 -5.28
C ARG A 232 -6.17 -18.48 -4.87
N MET A 233 -5.90 -19.71 -4.41
CA MET A 233 -4.54 -20.15 -4.09
C MET A 233 -3.59 -20.10 -5.30
N ALA A 234 -4.03 -20.65 -6.44
CA ALA A 234 -3.22 -20.65 -7.67
C ALA A 234 -3.01 -19.23 -8.22
N TYR A 235 -4.06 -18.41 -8.14
CA TYR A 235 -3.98 -17.01 -8.53
C TYR A 235 -3.07 -16.19 -7.62
N TRP A 236 -3.13 -16.40 -6.31
CA TRP A 236 -2.21 -15.75 -5.37
C TRP A 236 -0.76 -16.05 -5.73
N LYS A 237 -0.41 -17.32 -5.91
CA LYS A 237 0.95 -17.73 -6.29
C LYS A 237 1.39 -17.10 -7.62
N THR A 238 0.47 -16.93 -8.57
CA THR A 238 0.73 -16.26 -9.84
C THR A 238 1.02 -14.76 -9.64
N LEU A 239 0.17 -14.06 -8.88
CA LEU A 239 0.36 -12.65 -8.55
C LEU A 239 1.65 -12.40 -7.75
N ALA A 240 1.93 -13.22 -6.74
CA ALA A 240 3.15 -13.14 -5.93
C ALA A 240 4.42 -13.42 -6.75
N SER A 241 4.32 -14.17 -7.85
CA SER A 241 5.42 -14.34 -8.82
C SER A 241 5.62 -13.12 -9.75
N GLY A 242 4.77 -12.09 -9.64
CA GLY A 242 4.80 -10.89 -10.47
C GLY A 242 4.06 -11.02 -11.80
N ARG A 243 3.40 -12.17 -12.04
CA ARG A 243 2.59 -12.41 -13.24
C ARG A 243 1.14 -12.01 -13.01
N ASP A 244 0.43 -11.68 -14.08
CA ASP A 244 -1.00 -11.38 -14.02
C ASP A 244 -1.85 -12.66 -14.09
N ILE A 245 -3.09 -12.54 -13.62
CA ILE A 245 -4.10 -13.59 -13.66
C ILE A 245 -5.17 -13.24 -14.67
N ASP A 246 -5.65 -14.26 -15.37
CA ASP A 246 -6.83 -14.16 -16.23
C ASP A 246 -8.08 -14.46 -15.39
N ALA A 247 -8.67 -13.40 -14.86
CA ALA A 247 -9.89 -13.42 -14.06
C ALA A 247 -10.62 -12.08 -14.26
N LEU A 248 -11.95 -12.11 -14.14
CA LEU A 248 -12.79 -10.90 -14.19
C LEU A 248 -12.70 -10.13 -12.87
N ASP A 249 -13.04 -8.84 -12.94
CA ASP A 249 -13.18 -7.98 -11.77
C ASP A 249 -14.64 -7.94 -11.32
N CYS A 250 -14.88 -7.81 -10.01
CA CYS A 250 -16.22 -7.50 -9.48
C CYS A 250 -16.17 -6.69 -8.19
N ALA A 251 -17.33 -6.10 -7.84
CA ALA A 251 -17.49 -5.25 -6.66
C ALA A 251 -17.18 -6.00 -5.35
N GLN A 252 -17.57 -7.27 -5.23
CA GLN A 252 -17.25 -8.08 -4.05
C GLN A 252 -15.74 -8.29 -3.90
N GLY A 253 -15.03 -8.50 -5.00
CA GLY A 253 -13.57 -8.63 -4.97
C GLY A 253 -12.88 -7.33 -4.54
N ALA A 254 -13.38 -6.19 -5.02
CA ALA A 254 -12.92 -4.88 -4.56
C ALA A 254 -13.17 -4.67 -3.06
N ALA A 255 -14.39 -4.98 -2.59
CA ALA A 255 -14.77 -4.86 -1.18
C ALA A 255 -13.93 -5.77 -0.26
N ALA A 256 -13.55 -6.96 -0.72
CA ALA A 256 -12.68 -7.86 0.05
C ALA A 256 -11.30 -7.25 0.29
N VAL A 257 -10.69 -6.65 -0.74
CA VAL A 257 -9.38 -5.98 -0.60
C VAL A 257 -9.48 -4.72 0.25
N ASP A 258 -10.53 -3.91 0.05
CA ASP A 258 -10.74 -2.70 0.83
C ASP A 258 -10.99 -3.03 2.31
N GLY A 259 -11.75 -4.09 2.60
CA GLY A 259 -11.95 -4.60 3.95
C GLY A 259 -10.64 -5.07 4.60
N ASN A 260 -9.79 -5.79 3.87
CA ASN A 260 -8.47 -6.18 4.37
C ASN A 260 -7.58 -4.96 4.68
N ASN A 261 -7.57 -3.95 3.81
CA ASN A 261 -6.83 -2.71 4.05
C ASN A 261 -7.39 -1.94 5.26
N GLN A 262 -8.72 -1.91 5.43
CA GLN A 262 -9.36 -1.28 6.59
C GLN A 262 -8.93 -1.98 7.88
N VAL A 263 -8.95 -3.31 7.92
CA VAL A 263 -8.51 -4.11 9.07
C VAL A 263 -7.02 -3.89 9.35
N PHE A 264 -6.17 -3.88 8.32
CA PHE A 264 -4.74 -3.59 8.46
C PHE A 264 -4.50 -2.24 9.15
N ASN A 265 -5.20 -1.19 8.71
CA ASN A 265 -5.10 0.16 9.29
C ASN A 265 -5.71 0.25 10.69
N ALA A 266 -6.88 -0.32 10.91
CA ALA A 266 -7.61 -0.27 12.18
C ALA A 266 -6.88 -1.01 13.31
N MET A 267 -6.13 -2.07 12.95
CA MET A 267 -5.31 -2.82 13.90
C MET A 267 -3.88 -2.26 14.02
N HIS A 268 -3.60 -1.12 13.39
CA HIS A 268 -2.28 -0.47 13.39
C HIS A 268 -1.14 -1.40 12.95
N LEU A 269 -1.39 -2.27 11.96
CA LEU A 269 -0.33 -3.07 11.38
C LEU A 269 0.58 -2.15 10.54
N GLU A 270 1.89 -2.18 10.79
CA GLU A 270 2.81 -1.17 10.22
C GLU A 270 3.55 -1.66 8.97
N TYR A 271 3.73 -2.98 8.80
CA TYR A 271 4.57 -3.54 7.76
C TYR A 271 3.92 -4.73 7.03
N THR A 272 4.45 -5.07 5.86
CA THR A 272 4.11 -6.31 5.15
C THR A 272 5.39 -7.09 4.80
N PRO A 273 5.42 -8.41 4.98
CA PRO A 273 4.36 -9.24 5.55
C PRO A 273 4.22 -9.01 7.06
N THR A 274 2.98 -8.88 7.55
CA THR A 274 2.69 -9.01 8.99
C THR A 274 2.16 -10.41 9.24
N ILE A 275 2.73 -11.13 10.20
CA ILE A 275 2.31 -12.48 10.58
C ILE A 275 1.72 -12.43 11.98
N ILE A 276 0.50 -12.92 12.12
CA ILE A 276 -0.24 -13.04 13.37
C ILE A 276 -0.47 -14.52 13.64
N THR A 277 -0.16 -14.99 14.84
CA THR A 277 -0.40 -16.39 15.22
C THR A 277 -1.86 -16.66 15.58
N ALA A 278 -2.21 -17.92 15.80
CA ALA A 278 -3.55 -18.32 16.24
C ALA A 278 -3.99 -17.70 17.58
N ARG A 279 -3.04 -17.17 18.38
CA ARG A 279 -3.30 -16.45 19.63
C ARG A 279 -3.24 -14.93 19.50
N GLY A 280 -3.08 -14.42 18.28
CA GLY A 280 -3.04 -12.97 18.03
C GLY A 280 -1.71 -12.32 18.33
N ASN A 281 -0.65 -13.11 18.58
CA ASN A 281 0.69 -12.56 18.74
C ASN A 281 1.24 -12.13 17.38
N LEU A 282 1.78 -10.92 17.30
CA LEU A 282 2.46 -10.39 16.12
C LEU A 282 3.92 -10.86 16.10
N ILE A 283 4.34 -11.45 14.98
CA ILE A 283 5.76 -11.75 14.75
C ILE A 283 6.50 -10.45 14.45
N PRO A 284 7.57 -10.11 15.19
CA PRO A 284 8.33 -8.87 15.01
C PRO A 284 8.89 -8.69 13.60
N GLU A 285 8.88 -7.46 13.08
CA GLU A 285 9.45 -7.11 11.77
C GLU A 285 10.93 -7.50 11.63
N THR A 286 11.67 -7.38 12.73
CA THR A 286 13.11 -7.68 12.79
C THR A 286 13.42 -9.16 12.62
N LEU A 287 12.42 -10.05 12.75
CA LEU A 287 12.60 -11.48 12.55
C LEU A 287 12.79 -11.78 11.05
N PRO A 288 13.81 -12.57 10.66
CA PRO A 288 13.95 -12.98 9.27
C PRO A 288 12.72 -13.71 8.77
N ASN A 289 12.22 -13.32 7.59
CA ASN A 289 11.10 -13.96 6.87
C ASN A 289 11.50 -15.33 6.29
N THR A 290 11.88 -16.26 7.17
CA THR A 290 12.28 -17.64 6.87
C THR A 290 11.45 -18.61 7.69
N ALA A 291 11.16 -19.79 7.16
CA ALA A 291 10.36 -20.78 7.86
C ALA A 291 11.00 -21.22 9.19
N ALA A 292 12.34 -21.31 9.25
CA ALA A 292 13.07 -21.68 10.45
C ALA A 292 12.90 -20.64 11.58
N ALA A 293 13.13 -19.36 11.27
CA ALA A 293 12.99 -18.29 12.28
C ALA A 293 11.55 -18.17 12.79
N ILE A 294 10.56 -18.23 11.88
CA ILE A 294 9.15 -18.17 12.24
C ILE A 294 8.78 -19.35 13.15
N ARG A 295 9.17 -20.58 12.81
CA ARG A 295 8.92 -21.75 13.66
C ARG A 295 9.52 -21.59 15.05
N GLN A 296 10.77 -21.16 15.12
CA GLN A 296 11.46 -20.97 16.39
C GLN A 296 10.73 -19.93 17.23
N TRP A 297 10.37 -18.78 16.65
CA TRP A 297 9.67 -17.72 17.37
C TRP A 297 8.31 -18.19 17.90
N VAL A 298 7.50 -18.83 17.05
CA VAL A 298 6.18 -19.39 17.43
C VAL A 298 6.34 -20.44 18.54
N SER A 299 7.36 -21.30 18.45
CA SER A 299 7.59 -22.33 19.49
C SER A 299 7.98 -21.77 20.87
N LEU A 300 8.49 -20.54 20.92
CA LEU A 300 8.93 -19.91 22.18
C LEU A 300 7.84 -19.01 22.78
N HIS A 301 7.00 -18.40 21.94
CA HIS A 301 6.06 -17.35 22.35
C HIS A 301 4.59 -17.76 22.17
N ASP A 302 4.33 -18.91 21.53
CA ASP A 302 3.00 -19.42 21.27
C ASP A 302 2.81 -20.85 21.81
N THR A 303 3.43 -21.16 22.95
CA THR A 303 3.13 -22.39 23.71
C THR A 303 1.86 -22.21 24.54
N ALA A 304 1.01 -23.25 24.57
CA ALA A 304 -0.07 -23.29 25.55
C ALA A 304 0.50 -23.22 26.97
N PRO A 305 -0.22 -22.63 27.95
CA PRO A 305 0.14 -22.87 29.34
C PRO A 305 0.19 -24.38 29.56
N ALA A 306 1.22 -24.85 30.26
CA ALA A 306 1.28 -26.23 30.73
C ALA A 306 -0.04 -26.50 31.48
N ARG A 307 -0.80 -27.49 31.00
CA ARG A 307 -2.01 -27.96 31.68
C ARG A 307 -1.64 -28.59 33.02
#